data_AF-A0A9D2CXJ6-F1
#
_entry.id   AF-A0A9D2CXJ6-F1
#
_cell.length_a   1.000
_cell.length_b   1.000
_cell.length_c   1.000
_cell.angle_alpha   90.00
_cell.angle_beta   90.00
_cell.angle_gamma   90.00
#
_symmetry.space_group_name_H-M   'P 1'
#
loop_
_entity.id
_entity.type
_entity.pdbx_description
1 polymer ?
#
loop_
_entity_poly.entity_id
_entity_poly.type
_entity_poly.pdbx_seq_one_letter_code
_entity_poly.pdbx_strand_id
1 'polypeptide(L)'
;SSFYTNNLLPTAINFTKRYQQWYGKDMDERYPKFGMLGFDTGYFFLKGLSSYGSEFEKDIQQLSLIPIQTGFKFQRVNNWGGFINRKVFFVHFTKNFELMKLDFD
;
A
#
# COMPACT_ATOMS: atom_id res chain seq x y z
N SER A 1 -4.74 -1.90 10.07
CA SER A 1 -4.42 -1.45 8.71
C SER A 1 -5.09 -2.40 7.73
N SER A 2 -5.72 -1.90 6.67
CA SER A 2 -6.41 -2.72 5.67
C SER A 2 -5.45 -3.17 4.57
N PHE A 3 -5.63 -4.38 4.04
CA PHE A 3 -4.79 -4.94 2.98
C PHE A 3 -5.64 -5.69 1.96
N TYR A 4 -5.33 -5.55 0.68
CA TYR A 4 -5.94 -6.32 -0.40
C TYR A 4 -5.12 -6.14 -1.68
N THR A 5 -4.85 -7.25 -2.38
CA THR A 5 -4.22 -7.23 -3.70
C THR A 5 -5.09 -8.02 -4.67
N ASN A 6 -5.43 -7.43 -5.81
CA ASN A 6 -5.93 -8.19 -6.94
C ASN A 6 -4.74 -8.78 -7.70
N ASN A 7 -4.50 -10.08 -7.53
CA ASN A 7 -3.36 -10.79 -8.13
C ASN A 7 -3.43 -10.90 -9.67
N LEU A 8 -4.55 -10.52 -10.30
CA LEU A 8 -4.70 -10.45 -11.75
C LEU A 8 -4.19 -9.12 -12.33
N LEU A 9 -3.94 -8.10 -11.51
CA LEU A 9 -3.43 -6.83 -11.99
C LEU A 9 -1.96 -6.96 -12.44
N PRO A 10 -1.57 -6.32 -13.55
CA PRO A 10 -0.19 -6.35 -14.05
C PRO A 10 0.84 -5.96 -12.99
N THR A 11 0.53 -4.99 -12.13
CA THR A 11 1.42 -4.54 -11.04
C THR A 11 1.70 -5.66 -10.03
N ALA A 12 0.68 -6.41 -9.61
CA ALA A 12 0.82 -7.52 -8.66
C ALA A 12 1.58 -8.70 -9.28
N ILE A 13 1.30 -9.00 -10.55
CA ILE A 13 2.01 -10.04 -11.31
C ILE A 13 3.50 -9.69 -11.44
N ASN A 14 3.80 -8.46 -11.85
CA ASN A 14 5.18 -8.00 -12.03
C ASN A 14 5.94 -7.96 -10.70
N PHE A 15 5.29 -7.54 -9.61
CA PHE A 15 5.91 -7.56 -8.30
C PHE A 15 6.26 -8.97 -7.85
N THR A 16 5.33 -9.92 -7.97
CA THR A 16 5.55 -11.33 -7.61
C THR A 16 6.70 -11.93 -8.43
N LYS A 17 6.74 -11.68 -9.75
CA LYS A 17 7.86 -12.12 -10.61
C LYS A 17 9.20 -11.55 -10.17
N ARG A 18 9.26 -10.25 -9.88
CA ARG A 18 10.49 -9.60 -9.39
C ARG A 18 10.92 -10.14 -8.03
N TYR A 19 9.98 -10.35 -7.12
CA TYR A 19 10.26 -10.96 -5.82
C TYR A 19 10.93 -12.32 -6.00
N GLN A 20 10.36 -13.19 -6.83
CA GLN A 20 10.92 -14.50 -7.11
C GLN A 20 12.33 -14.42 -7.73
N GLN A 21 12.55 -13.50 -8.67
CA GLN A 21 13.86 -13.27 -9.28
C GLN A 21 14.93 -12.82 -8.27
N TRP A 22 14.57 -11.94 -7.34
CA TRP A 22 15.51 -11.35 -6.38
C TRP A 22 15.81 -12.27 -5.20
N TYR A 23 14.80 -13.01 -4.72
CA TYR A 23 14.89 -13.81 -3.50
C TYR A 23 14.98 -15.32 -3.76
N GLY A 24 14.87 -15.76 -5.03
CA GLY A 24 14.98 -17.17 -5.42
C GLY A 24 13.86 -18.07 -4.89
N LYS A 25 12.74 -17.48 -4.45
CA LYS A 25 11.58 -18.21 -3.92
C LYS A 25 10.29 -17.43 -4.10
N ASP A 26 9.18 -18.15 -4.07
CA ASP A 26 7.86 -17.54 -4.09
C ASP A 26 7.60 -16.77 -2.78
N MET A 27 6.75 -15.77 -2.89
CA MET A 27 6.28 -15.04 -1.71
C MET A 27 5.33 -15.93 -0.92
N ASP A 28 5.47 -15.92 0.40
CA ASP A 28 4.61 -16.69 1.29
C ASP A 28 3.14 -16.28 1.11
N GLU A 29 2.26 -17.26 0.91
CA GLU A 29 0.81 -17.09 0.74
C GLU A 29 0.13 -16.85 2.10
N ARG A 30 0.54 -15.76 2.76
CA ARG A 30 -0.03 -15.28 4.02
C ARG A 30 -0.64 -13.90 3.85
N TYR A 31 -1.57 -13.59 4.73
CA TYR A 31 -2.31 -12.33 4.71
C TYR A 31 -1.99 -11.51 5.97
N PRO A 32 -1.56 -10.24 5.83
CA PRO A 32 -1.16 -9.58 4.58
C PRO A 32 0.04 -10.27 3.92
N LYS A 33 0.21 -10.14 2.60
CA LYS A 33 1.45 -10.58 1.93
C LYS A 33 2.58 -9.68 2.38
N PHE A 34 3.43 -10.18 3.27
CA PHE A 34 4.44 -9.34 3.96
C PHE A 34 5.47 -8.74 3.00
N GLY A 35 5.79 -9.41 1.89
CA GLY A 35 6.65 -8.84 0.85
C GLY A 35 6.06 -7.58 0.22
N MET A 36 4.76 -7.61 -0.13
CA MET A 36 4.06 -6.44 -0.67
C MET A 36 3.84 -5.37 0.40
N LEU A 37 3.49 -5.76 1.63
CA LEU A 37 3.33 -4.82 2.75
C LEU A 37 4.64 -4.06 3.01
N GLY A 38 5.76 -4.78 3.13
CA GLY A 38 7.07 -4.18 3.35
C GLY A 38 7.47 -3.23 2.21
N PHE A 39 7.19 -3.62 0.96
CA PHE A 39 7.43 -2.75 -0.19
C PHE A 39 6.57 -1.48 -0.16
N ASP A 40 5.25 -1.60 0.02
CA ASP A 40 4.34 -0.45 0.05
C ASP A 40 4.72 0.51 1.18
N THR A 41 5.00 -0.02 2.38
CA THR A 41 5.45 0.78 3.52
C THR A 41 6.79 1.45 3.24
N GLY A 42 7.80 0.71 2.79
CA GLY A 42 9.12 1.28 2.51
C GLY A 42 9.06 2.35 1.42
N TYR A 43 8.33 2.07 0.33
CA TYR A 43 8.17 3.00 -0.77
C TYR A 43 7.44 4.29 -0.35
N PHE A 44 6.42 4.19 0.51
CA PHE A 44 5.73 5.37 1.07
C PHE A 44 6.73 6.33 1.74
N PHE A 45 7.52 5.85 2.69
CA PHE A 45 8.45 6.69 3.44
C PHE A 45 9.61 7.18 2.57
N LEU A 46 10.20 6.30 1.74
CA LEU A 46 11.31 6.68 0.87
C LEU A 46 10.89 7.71 -0.18
N LYS A 47 9.70 7.56 -0.78
CA LYS A 47 9.17 8.55 -1.73
C LYS A 47 8.89 9.88 -1.04
N GLY A 48 8.27 9.83 0.14
CA GLY A 48 8.01 11.03 0.95
C GLY A 48 9.28 11.79 1.29
N LEU A 49 10.29 11.10 1.82
CA LEU A 49 11.60 11.69 2.12
C LEU A 49 12.30 12.22 0.86
N SER A 50 12.23 11.49 -0.26
CA SER A 50 12.83 11.93 -1.52
C SER A 50 12.14 13.17 -2.11
N SER A 51 10.84 13.34 -1.91
CA SER A 51 10.09 14.48 -2.46
C SER A 51 10.10 15.71 -1.56
N TYR A 52 10.10 15.53 -0.24
CA TYR A 52 9.87 16.61 0.72
C TYR A 52 11.01 16.80 1.74
N GLY A 53 11.99 15.89 1.78
CA GLY A 53 13.11 15.97 2.72
C GLY A 53 12.63 16.04 4.18
N SER A 54 13.17 17.01 4.93
CA SER A 54 12.79 17.26 6.33
C SER A 54 11.34 17.72 6.51
N GLU A 55 10.70 18.22 5.44
CA GLU A 55 9.32 18.71 5.48
C GLU A 55 8.29 17.61 5.25
N PHE A 56 8.73 16.35 5.01
CA PHE A 56 7.83 15.24 4.71
C PHE A 56 6.69 15.07 5.72
N GLU A 57 6.96 15.23 7.01
CA GLU A 57 5.91 15.10 8.02
C GLU A 57 4.78 16.13 7.84
N LYS A 58 5.12 17.36 7.43
CA LYS A 58 4.14 18.44 7.19
C LYS A 58 3.33 18.17 5.92
N ASP A 59 3.98 17.61 4.90
CA ASP A 59 3.38 17.33 3.59
C ASP A 59 2.91 15.88 3.42
N ILE A 60 2.82 15.11 4.51
CA ILE A 60 2.50 13.67 4.47
C ILE A 60 1.16 13.35 3.79
N GLN A 61 0.20 14.29 3.82
CA GLN A 61 -1.10 14.18 3.14
C GLN A 61 -1.03 14.40 1.63
N GLN A 62 -0.01 15.10 1.14
CA GLN A 62 0.14 15.45 -0.27
C GLN A 62 0.79 14.33 -1.08
N LEU A 63 1.34 13.30 -0.41
CA LEU A 63 2.00 12.19 -1.08
C LEU A 63 0.99 11.28 -1.79
N SER A 64 0.95 11.36 -3.12
CA SER A 64 0.20 10.44 -3.96
C SER A 64 1.05 9.22 -4.35
N LEU A 65 0.50 8.03 -4.15
CA LEU A 65 1.09 6.75 -4.54
C LEU A 65 0.00 5.75 -4.90
N ILE A 66 0.35 4.79 -5.77
CA ILE A 66 -0.49 3.65 -6.09
C ILE A 66 0.19 2.42 -5.45
N PRO A 67 -0.28 1.98 -4.27
CA PRO A 67 0.28 0.82 -3.58
C PRO A 67 -0.23 -0.47 -4.22
N ILE A 68 0.50 -1.56 -3.98
CA ILE A 68 0.17 -2.88 -4.52
C ILE A 68 -0.88 -3.57 -3.64
N GLN A 69 -0.78 -3.43 -2.32
CA GLN A 69 -1.60 -4.13 -1.33
C GLN A 69 -2.21 -3.20 -0.28
N THR A 70 -1.44 -2.25 0.25
CA THR A 70 -1.84 -1.45 1.42
C THR A 70 -1.74 0.04 1.11
N GLY A 71 -2.89 0.71 1.15
CA GLY A 71 -2.98 2.16 1.03
C GLY A 71 -2.67 2.90 2.32
N PHE A 72 -2.19 4.14 2.19
CA PHE A 72 -1.83 5.01 3.31
C PHE A 72 -2.54 6.36 3.23
N LYS A 73 -3.15 6.75 4.35
CA LYS A 73 -3.67 8.10 4.62
C LYS A 73 -3.37 8.42 6.08
N PHE A 74 -2.16 8.88 6.36
CA PHE A 74 -1.67 9.08 7.72
C PHE A 74 -2.15 10.39 8.30
N GLN A 75 -3.04 10.36 9.28
CA GLN A 75 -3.54 11.55 9.98
C GLN A 75 -3.02 11.60 11.41
N ARG A 76 -2.53 12.77 11.82
CA ARG A 76 -2.11 13.01 13.20
C ARG A 76 -3.33 12.98 14.12
N VAL A 77 -3.24 12.24 15.21
CA VAL A 77 -4.39 12.05 16.11
C VAL A 77 -4.65 13.27 17.00
N ASN A 78 -3.58 13.97 17.40
CA ASN A 78 -3.59 15.26 18.10
C ASN A 78 -2.14 15.81 18.18
N ASN A 79 -1.95 16.98 18.80
CA ASN A 79 -0.63 17.63 18.91
C ASN A 79 0.42 16.84 19.71
N TRP A 80 -0.01 15.90 20.56
CA TRP A 80 0.87 15.10 21.43
C TRP A 80 0.98 13.64 20.99
N GLY A 81 0.26 13.23 19.96
CA GLY A 81 0.16 11.85 19.50
C GLY A 81 0.70 11.68 18.08
N GLY A 82 1.01 10.44 17.71
CA GLY A 82 1.53 10.11 16.39
C GLY A 82 0.48 10.14 15.27
N PHE A 83 0.85 9.56 14.13
CA PHE A 83 -0.04 9.36 13.00
C PHE A 83 -0.71 8.01 13.05
N ILE A 84 -1.96 7.95 12.60
CA ILE A 84 -2.67 6.70 12.33
C ILE A 84 -3.03 6.62 10.84
N ASN A 85 -2.92 5.43 10.26
CA ASN A 85 -3.39 5.20 8.90
C ASN A 85 -4.91 5.10 8.90
N ARG A 86 -5.58 6.10 8.32
CA ARG A 86 -7.04 6.15 8.16
C ARG A 86 -7.52 5.69 6.78
N LYS A 87 -6.65 5.14 5.93
CA LYS A 87 -7.06 4.68 4.60
C LYS A 87 -8.05 3.52 4.74
N VAL A 88 -9.18 3.65 4.06
CA VAL A 88 -10.21 2.62 3.96
C VAL A 88 -10.56 2.37 2.50
N PHE A 89 -10.94 1.14 2.21
CA PHE A 89 -11.45 0.73 0.90
C PHE A 89 -12.43 -0.42 1.10
N PHE A 90 -13.31 -0.60 0.12
CA PHE A 90 -14.22 -1.75 0.06
C PHE A 90 -13.83 -2.64 -1.11
N VAL A 91 -13.94 -3.95 -0.92
CA VAL A 91 -13.82 -4.93 -1.99
C VAL A 91 -15.23 -5.43 -2.30
N HIS A 92 -15.70 -5.17 -3.50
CA HIS A 92 -17.02 -5.58 -3.96
C HIS A 92 -16.90 -6.65 -5.03
N PHE A 93 -17.53 -7.79 -4.81
CA PHE A 93 -17.70 -8.83 -5.81
C PHE A 93 -19.03 -8.62 -6.51
N THR A 94 -19.00 -8.33 -7.80
CA THR A 94 -20.20 -8.01 -8.58
C THR A 94 -20.92 -9.29 -9.01
N LYS A 95 -22.18 -9.14 -9.44
CA LYS A 95 -22.96 -10.25 -10.03
C LYS A 95 -22.37 -10.76 -11.35
N ASN A 96 -21.50 -9.97 -11.99
CA ASN A 96 -20.80 -10.34 -13.23
C ASN A 96 -19.47 -11.06 -12.94
N PHE A 97 -19.25 -11.52 -11.71
CA PHE A 97 -18.03 -12.17 -11.26
C PHE A 97 -16.77 -11.28 -11.33
N GLU A 98 -16.96 -9.95 -11.24
CA GLU A 98 -15.85 -9.00 -11.23
C GLU A 98 -15.49 -8.62 -9.79
N LEU A 99 -14.20 -8.41 -9.54
CA LEU A 99 -13.68 -7.86 -8.28
C LEU A 99 -13.37 -6.38 -8.46
N MET A 100 -14.10 -5.53 -7.74
CA MET A 100 -13.89 -4.08 -7.72
C MET A 100 -13.32 -3.65 -6.37
N LYS A 101 -12.26 -2.84 -6.40
CA LYS A 101 -11.75 -2.14 -5.22
C LYS A 101 -12.24 -0.70 -5.26
N LEU A 102 -13.06 -0.32 -4.28
CA LEU A 102 -13.56 1.03 -4.11
C LEU A 102 -12.71 1.73 -3.05
N ASP A 103 -11.77 2.56 -3.51
CA ASP A 103 -10.94 3.39 -2.64
C ASP A 103 -11.71 4.67 -2.24
N PHE A 104 -11.66 5.01 -0.96
CA PHE A 104 -12.19 6.25 -0.44
C PHE A 104 -11.02 7.09 0.07
N ASP A 105 -11.02 8.37 -0.25
CA ASP A 105 -10.03 9.30 0.29
C ASP A 105 -10.46 9.79 1.66
#